data_AF-A0A317JKP7-F1
#
_entry.id   AF-A0A317JKP7-F1
#
_cell.length_a   1.000
_cell.length_b   1.000
_cell.length_c   1.000
_cell.angle_alpha   90.00
_cell.angle_beta   90.00
_cell.angle_gamma   90.00
#
_symmetry.space_group_name_H-M   'P 1'
#
loop_
_entity.id
_entity.type
_entity.pdbx_description
1 polymer ?
#
loop_
_entity_poly.entity_id
_entity_poly.type
_entity_poly.pdbx_seq_one_letter_code
_entity_poly.pdbx_strand_id
1 'polypeptide(L)'
;MRLHKNKKELSLSQIWWILLFGGIFTAFQNCSPTFKFTELAPSGPPGAEQLSAEQLAVPPCDSAPDVGFVAARRLNNVEYDNTLMDLLGLATGMSTSVGFPPDPFIHNFTNNADALNVTSDLAAKLFTAAQTAVAQAFSNSKLKQNLYTCDPNQGSCVSATLQSFLTGAFRRPPTADEITRYSAFVSNAVSQGDGADFGMQVAMTAALTSPHFLFRFVQLSQPASSLVSTTLNAFELASRLSYFLWSSMPDQTLIASAQSGALLTDAELTAQVKRMLADPRAATLVSQF
;
A
#
# COMPACT_ATOMS: atom_id res chain seq x y z
N MET A 1 14.70 -54.43 -8.92
CA MET A 1 15.73 -55.25 -8.27
C MET A 1 16.90 -55.41 -9.23
N ARG A 2 18.08 -54.90 -8.83
CA ARG A 2 19.45 -55.09 -9.40
C ARG A 2 19.72 -54.62 -10.85
N LEU A 3 20.89 -54.11 -11.22
CA LEU A 3 22.02 -53.34 -10.64
C LEU A 3 23.13 -53.38 -11.72
N HIS A 4 24.03 -52.38 -11.72
CA HIS A 4 25.37 -52.33 -12.34
C HIS A 4 25.48 -51.93 -13.83
N LYS A 5 26.48 -51.16 -14.26
CA LYS A 5 27.69 -50.58 -13.62
C LYS A 5 28.24 -49.46 -14.51
N ASN A 6 28.80 -48.43 -13.88
CA ASN A 6 29.74 -47.47 -14.46
C ASN A 6 30.95 -48.16 -15.12
N LYS A 7 31.46 -47.58 -16.22
CA LYS A 7 32.89 -47.25 -16.38
C LYS A 7 33.07 -46.22 -17.50
N LYS A 8 33.72 -45.10 -17.14
CA LYS A 8 34.26 -44.07 -18.04
C LYS A 8 35.52 -44.61 -18.70
N GLU A 9 35.65 -44.45 -20.02
CA GLU A 9 36.93 -44.18 -20.69
C GLU A 9 36.68 -43.15 -21.79
N LEU A 10 37.33 -41.99 -21.67
CA LEU A 10 37.28 -40.92 -22.66
C LEU A 10 38.21 -41.29 -23.83
N SER A 11 37.62 -41.45 -25.01
CA SER A 11 38.34 -41.66 -26.27
C SER A 11 39.26 -40.48 -26.59
N LEU A 12 40.45 -40.80 -27.13
CA LEU A 12 41.49 -39.87 -27.61
C LEU A 12 40.98 -38.84 -28.66
N SER A 13 39.76 -38.98 -29.17
CA SER A 13 39.08 -37.98 -30.01
C SER A 13 38.57 -36.75 -29.24
N GLN A 14 38.44 -36.82 -27.91
CA GLN A 14 37.95 -35.70 -27.07
C GLN A 14 39.08 -34.75 -26.60
N ILE A 15 40.36 -35.13 -26.78
CA ILE A 15 41.51 -34.33 -26.34
C ILE A 15 41.93 -33.30 -27.41
N TRP A 16 41.57 -33.52 -28.68
CA TRP A 16 41.90 -32.60 -29.78
C TRP A 16 41.01 -31.36 -29.87
N TRP A 17 39.77 -31.40 -29.36
CA TRP A 17 38.88 -30.23 -29.32
C TRP A 17 39.25 -29.19 -28.25
N ILE A 18 39.93 -29.63 -27.19
CA ILE A 18 40.28 -28.78 -26.04
C ILE A 18 41.54 -27.93 -26.31
N LEU A 19 42.36 -28.28 -27.31
CA LEU A 19 43.61 -27.58 -27.62
C LEU A 19 43.55 -26.64 -28.85
N LEU A 20 42.45 -26.64 -29.63
CA LEU A 20 42.30 -25.76 -30.80
C LEU A 20 41.20 -24.69 -30.67
N PHE A 21 40.32 -24.78 -29.66
CA PHE A 21 39.36 -23.72 -29.30
C PHE A 21 39.58 -23.27 -27.86
N GLY A 22 40.79 -22.77 -27.60
CA GLY A 22 41.09 -21.94 -26.44
C GLY A 22 40.24 -20.67 -26.50
N GLY A 23 39.13 -20.69 -25.77
CA GLY A 23 38.25 -19.55 -25.58
C GLY A 23 37.66 -19.67 -24.19
N ILE A 24 38.22 -18.91 -23.26
CA ILE A 24 37.73 -18.70 -21.91
C ILE A 24 36.21 -18.50 -21.99
N PHE A 25 35.46 -19.42 -21.39
CA PHE A 25 34.06 -19.21 -21.05
C PHE A 25 34.05 -18.12 -19.98
N THR A 26 34.17 -16.87 -20.40
CA THR A 26 33.83 -15.73 -19.57
C THR A 26 32.36 -15.88 -19.25
N ALA A 27 32.08 -16.00 -17.96
CA ALA A 27 30.75 -15.93 -17.42
C ALA A 27 29.97 -14.80 -18.08
N PHE A 28 28.72 -15.09 -18.44
CA PHE A 28 27.69 -14.08 -18.66
C PHE A 28 27.68 -13.12 -17.47
N GLN A 29 28.37 -11.99 -17.57
CA GLN A 29 28.17 -10.82 -16.71
C GLN A 29 27.27 -9.85 -17.47
N ASN A 30 25.99 -9.98 -17.14
CA ASN A 30 24.88 -9.15 -17.55
C ASN A 30 25.03 -7.72 -17.00
N CYS A 31 24.93 -6.72 -17.86
CA CYS A 31 23.87 -5.70 -17.79
C CYS A 31 24.04 -4.67 -18.91
N SER A 32 23.19 -4.74 -19.93
CA SER A 32 22.89 -3.63 -20.82
C SER A 32 21.42 -3.73 -21.23
N PRO A 33 20.67 -2.64 -21.12
CA PRO A 33 20.01 -2.09 -22.28
C PRO A 33 20.76 -0.81 -22.65
N THR A 34 21.34 -0.80 -23.84
CA THR A 34 21.87 0.43 -24.44
C THR A 34 20.69 1.35 -24.76
N PHE A 35 20.28 2.20 -23.81
CA PHE A 35 19.68 3.48 -24.16
C PHE A 35 20.84 4.45 -24.40
N LYS A 36 21.27 4.58 -25.65
CA LYS A 36 22.18 5.65 -26.04
C LYS A 36 21.43 6.98 -25.98
N PHE A 37 21.46 7.65 -24.82
CA PHE A 37 21.33 9.10 -24.78
C PHE A 37 22.66 9.70 -25.28
N THR A 38 22.88 9.66 -26.58
CA THR A 38 24.03 10.31 -27.20
C THR A 38 23.55 11.09 -28.41
N GLU A 39 22.64 12.03 -28.16
CA GLU A 39 22.37 13.19 -29.00
C GLU A 39 21.26 13.99 -28.33
N LEU A 40 21.66 15.03 -27.60
CA LEU A 40 20.95 16.25 -27.25
C LEU A 40 21.66 16.83 -26.02
N ALA A 41 22.82 17.44 -26.25
CA ALA A 41 23.32 18.43 -25.32
C ALA A 41 22.60 19.75 -25.64
N PRO A 42 21.65 20.24 -24.83
CA PRO A 42 21.31 21.64 -24.87
C PRO A 42 22.43 22.39 -24.14
N SER A 43 22.99 23.41 -24.80
CA SER A 43 23.73 24.47 -24.12
C SER A 43 22.83 25.08 -23.04
N GLY A 44 22.99 24.62 -21.80
CA GLY A 44 22.25 25.14 -20.65
C GLY A 44 22.69 26.58 -20.32
N PRO A 45 21.78 27.42 -19.78
CA PRO A 45 22.09 28.80 -19.43
C PRO A 45 23.14 28.87 -18.30
N PRO A 46 23.92 29.96 -18.21
CA PRO A 46 24.96 30.10 -17.20
C PRO A 46 24.33 30.20 -15.81
N GLY A 47 24.60 29.20 -14.95
CA GLY A 47 24.11 29.15 -13.56
C GLY A 47 23.71 27.77 -13.05
N ALA A 48 23.74 26.71 -13.86
CA ALA A 48 23.52 25.34 -13.37
C ALA A 48 24.74 24.85 -12.57
N GLU A 49 24.56 24.57 -11.29
CA GLU A 49 25.53 23.83 -10.46
C GLU A 49 25.84 22.49 -11.13
N GLN A 50 27.10 22.30 -11.53
CA GLN A 50 27.58 21.04 -12.08
C GLN A 50 27.69 20.03 -10.95
N LEU A 51 26.77 19.07 -10.89
CA LEU A 51 26.96 17.87 -10.08
C LEU A 51 28.19 17.12 -10.59
N SER A 52 29.09 16.80 -9.67
CA SER A 52 30.36 16.12 -9.97
C SER A 52 30.12 14.72 -10.55
N ALA A 53 31.08 14.21 -11.33
CA ALA A 53 31.00 12.86 -11.91
C ALA A 53 30.83 11.75 -10.84
N GLU A 54 31.27 12.01 -9.60
CA GLU A 54 31.05 11.14 -8.44
C GLU A 54 29.55 11.01 -8.07
N GLN A 55 28.77 12.08 -8.24
CA GLN A 55 27.33 12.13 -7.94
C GLN A 55 26.46 11.48 -9.03
N LEU A 56 27.04 11.20 -10.20
CA LEU A 56 26.39 10.55 -11.34
C LEU A 56 26.84 9.10 -11.54
N ALA A 57 27.67 8.58 -10.64
CA ALA A 57 28.13 7.19 -10.71
C ALA A 57 26.97 6.23 -10.42
N VAL A 58 26.52 5.51 -11.45
CA VAL A 58 25.57 4.40 -11.28
C VAL A 58 26.29 3.31 -10.48
N PRO A 59 25.77 2.89 -9.32
CA PRO A 59 26.42 1.87 -8.52
C PRO A 59 26.49 0.55 -9.31
N PRO A 60 27.53 -0.28 -9.08
CA PRO A 60 27.63 -1.59 -9.73
C PRO A 60 26.36 -2.41 -9.47
N CYS A 61 25.90 -3.17 -10.47
CA CYS A 61 24.68 -3.99 -10.35
C CYS A 61 24.73 -5.06 -9.24
N ASP A 62 25.89 -5.26 -8.61
CA ASP A 62 26.12 -6.21 -7.51
C ASP A 62 25.93 -5.58 -6.11
N SER A 63 25.78 -4.26 -6.00
CA SER A 63 25.37 -3.65 -4.74
C SER A 63 23.87 -3.86 -4.54
N ALA A 64 23.45 -4.27 -3.34
CA ALA A 64 22.04 -4.28 -2.98
C ALA A 64 21.44 -2.91 -3.30
N PRO A 65 20.33 -2.84 -4.07
CA PRO A 65 19.76 -1.57 -4.48
C PRO A 65 19.41 -0.75 -3.24
N ASP A 66 19.84 0.52 -3.21
CA ASP A 66 19.35 1.45 -2.21
C ASP A 66 17.87 1.69 -2.48
N VAL A 67 17.04 1.09 -1.62
CA VAL A 67 15.57 1.20 -1.70
C VAL A 67 15.06 2.50 -1.07
N GLY A 68 15.97 3.32 -0.52
CA GLY A 68 15.64 4.58 0.13
C GLY A 68 14.87 4.42 1.44
N PHE A 69 14.49 5.55 2.03
CA PHE A 69 13.63 5.60 3.20
C PHE A 69 12.17 5.69 2.79
N VAL A 70 11.31 5.03 3.56
CA VAL A 70 9.86 5.14 3.39
C VAL A 70 9.28 5.91 4.56
N ALA A 71 8.91 7.17 4.31
CA ALA A 71 8.20 7.99 5.29
C ALA A 71 6.74 7.51 5.45
N ALA A 72 6.17 7.78 6.63
CA ALA A 72 4.73 7.64 6.83
C ALA A 72 4.00 8.63 5.92
N ARG A 73 3.15 8.15 5.03
CA ARG A 73 2.44 9.00 4.08
C ARG A 73 0.99 9.16 4.50
N ARG A 74 0.57 10.39 4.79
CA ARG A 74 -0.85 10.71 4.97
C ARG A 74 -1.61 10.44 3.67
N LEU A 75 -2.85 10.00 3.75
CA LEU A 75 -3.76 10.03 2.61
C LEU A 75 -3.94 11.48 2.16
N ASN A 76 -3.72 11.77 0.88
CA ASN A 76 -4.15 13.05 0.31
C ASN A 76 -5.69 13.11 0.29
N ASN A 77 -6.27 14.27 -0.03
CA ASN A 77 -7.71 14.51 0.02
C ASN A 77 -8.49 13.55 -0.89
N VAL A 78 -7.96 13.24 -2.07
CA VAL A 78 -8.57 12.28 -3.02
C VAL A 78 -8.54 10.87 -2.46
N GLU A 79 -7.39 10.42 -1.96
CA GLU A 79 -7.20 9.12 -1.34
C GLU A 79 -8.10 8.96 -0.10
N TYR A 80 -8.25 10.01 0.71
CA TYR A 80 -9.13 10.03 1.88
C TYR A 80 -10.59 9.86 1.46
N ASP A 81 -11.06 10.64 0.49
CA ASP A 81 -12.44 10.61 0.01
C ASP A 81 -12.79 9.25 -0.63
N ASN A 82 -11.95 8.75 -1.52
CA ASN A 82 -12.16 7.45 -2.16
C ASN A 82 -12.20 6.32 -1.11
N THR A 83 -11.28 6.36 -0.14
CA THR A 83 -11.24 5.37 0.94
C THR A 83 -12.52 5.41 1.78
N LEU A 84 -13.00 6.60 2.16
CA LEU A 84 -14.26 6.74 2.90
C LEU A 84 -15.46 6.21 2.10
N MET A 85 -15.51 6.54 0.81
CA MET A 85 -16.56 6.08 -0.08
C MET A 85 -16.59 4.55 -0.19
N ASP A 86 -15.44 3.92 -0.36
CA ASP A 86 -15.33 2.46 -0.44
C ASP A 86 -15.63 1.76 0.89
N LEU A 87 -15.24 2.35 2.03
CA LEU A 87 -15.50 1.78 3.36
C LEU A 87 -16.96 1.86 3.80
N LEU A 88 -17.62 2.98 3.50
CA LEU A 88 -18.95 3.30 4.01
C LEU A 88 -20.06 3.19 2.94
N GLY A 89 -19.67 2.96 1.68
CA GLY A 89 -20.59 2.92 0.53
C GLY A 89 -21.17 4.30 0.16
N LEU A 90 -20.45 5.38 0.47
CA LEU A 90 -20.92 6.75 0.21
C LEU A 90 -20.82 7.08 -1.28
N ALA A 91 -21.75 7.91 -1.76
CA ALA A 91 -21.75 8.39 -3.13
C ALA A 91 -20.78 9.54 -3.39
N THR A 92 -20.37 10.26 -2.32
CA THR A 92 -19.53 11.46 -2.40
C THR A 92 -18.53 11.50 -1.26
N GLY A 93 -17.36 12.06 -1.54
CA GLY A 93 -16.32 12.36 -0.55
C GLY A 93 -16.72 13.51 0.40
N MET A 94 -15.88 13.74 1.41
CA MET A 94 -16.09 14.74 2.46
C MET A 94 -15.10 15.91 2.39
N SER A 95 -13.95 15.76 1.74
CA SER A 95 -12.88 16.75 1.78
C SER A 95 -13.35 18.13 1.30
N THR A 96 -14.12 18.17 0.20
CA THR A 96 -14.62 19.42 -0.38
C THR A 96 -15.75 20.03 0.45
N SER A 97 -16.71 19.22 0.90
CA SER A 97 -17.86 19.71 1.68
C SER A 97 -17.47 20.23 3.06
N VAL A 98 -16.45 19.64 3.68
CA VAL A 98 -15.89 20.07 4.97
C VAL A 98 -14.83 21.17 4.79
N GLY A 99 -14.37 21.40 3.56
CA GLY A 99 -13.45 22.49 3.22
C GLY A 99 -12.00 22.21 3.61
N PHE A 100 -11.49 21.02 3.30
CA PHE A 100 -10.09 20.67 3.55
C PHE A 100 -9.15 21.65 2.82
N PRO A 101 -8.04 22.06 3.43
CA PRO A 101 -7.00 22.77 2.70
C PRO A 101 -6.52 21.91 1.51
N PRO A 102 -6.17 22.54 0.38
CA PRO A 102 -5.62 21.80 -0.75
C PRO A 102 -4.29 21.15 -0.36
N ASP A 103 -4.06 19.92 -0.82
CA ASP A 103 -2.77 19.27 -0.65
C ASP A 103 -1.69 19.97 -1.49
N PRO A 104 -0.43 20.03 -1.00
CA PRO A 104 0.67 20.62 -1.73
C PRO A 104 0.95 19.85 -3.02
N PHE A 105 1.08 20.60 -4.12
CA PHE A 105 1.38 20.06 -5.45
C PHE A 105 2.89 20.10 -5.70
N ILE A 106 3.58 18.97 -5.54
CA ILE A 106 5.04 18.87 -5.66
C ILE A 106 5.39 17.91 -6.80
N HIS A 107 6.24 18.36 -7.73
CA HIS A 107 6.65 17.59 -8.90
C HIS A 107 5.48 16.98 -9.71
N ASN A 108 4.34 17.70 -9.77
CA ASN A 108 3.07 17.29 -10.37
C ASN A 108 2.26 16.23 -9.61
N PHE A 109 2.62 15.92 -8.37
CA PHE A 109 1.88 14.97 -7.53
C PHE A 109 1.40 15.64 -6.24
N THR A 110 0.16 15.36 -5.83
CA THR A 110 -0.42 15.81 -4.55
C THR A 110 -0.13 14.87 -3.38
N ASN A 111 0.67 13.83 -3.63
CA ASN A 111 0.71 12.64 -2.82
C ASN A 111 2.11 12.42 -2.18
N ASN A 112 2.86 13.51 -2.05
CA ASN A 112 4.22 13.50 -1.54
C ASN A 112 4.23 13.38 0.00
N ALA A 113 4.92 12.37 0.53
CA ALA A 113 4.93 12.07 1.97
C ALA A 113 5.54 13.22 2.82
N ASP A 114 6.57 13.91 2.31
CA ASP A 114 7.31 14.93 3.06
C ASP A 114 6.54 16.26 3.17
N ALA A 115 5.54 16.46 2.32
CA ALA A 115 4.76 17.69 2.26
C ALA A 115 3.37 17.57 2.89
N LEU A 116 2.85 16.34 3.02
CA LEU A 116 1.51 16.09 3.55
C LEU A 116 1.47 16.13 5.08
N ASN A 117 1.63 17.33 5.64
CA ASN A 117 1.53 17.57 7.08
C ASN A 117 0.07 17.63 7.57
N VAL A 118 -0.16 17.31 8.85
CA VAL A 118 -1.45 17.51 9.53
C VAL A 118 -1.39 18.80 10.35
N THR A 119 -2.03 19.85 9.86
CA THR A 119 -2.22 21.09 10.60
C THR A 119 -3.37 20.94 11.60
N SER A 120 -3.43 21.80 12.62
CA SER A 120 -4.53 21.80 13.59
C SER A 120 -5.90 22.02 12.93
N ASP A 121 -5.95 22.85 11.88
CA ASP A 121 -7.15 23.07 11.06
C ASP A 121 -7.57 21.79 10.33
N LEU A 122 -6.62 21.13 9.64
CA LEU A 122 -6.90 19.87 8.95
C LEU A 122 -7.32 18.78 9.95
N ALA A 123 -6.71 18.70 11.13
CA ALA A 123 -7.09 17.74 12.16
C ALA A 123 -8.55 17.90 12.61
N ALA A 124 -9.00 19.13 12.84
CA ALA A 124 -10.39 19.41 13.18
C ALA A 124 -11.34 19.00 12.04
N LYS A 125 -10.98 19.31 10.79
CA LYS A 125 -11.76 18.95 9.60
C LYS A 125 -11.82 17.45 9.35
N LEU A 126 -10.73 16.70 9.58
CA LEU A 126 -10.71 15.24 9.49
C LEU A 126 -11.69 14.61 10.49
N PHE A 127 -11.79 15.16 11.71
CA PHE A 127 -12.76 14.71 12.69
C PHE A 127 -14.21 14.99 12.23
N THR A 128 -14.49 16.21 11.77
CA THR A 128 -15.81 16.58 11.23
C THR A 128 -16.20 15.72 10.04
N ALA A 129 -15.27 15.47 9.11
CA ALA A 129 -15.49 14.62 7.96
C ALA A 129 -15.80 13.17 8.34
N ALA A 130 -15.03 12.58 9.26
CA ALA A 130 -15.27 11.24 9.77
C ALA A 130 -16.64 11.12 10.43
N GLN A 131 -16.99 12.05 11.33
CA GLN A 131 -18.27 12.06 12.02
C GLN A 131 -19.44 12.21 11.03
N THR A 132 -19.33 13.11 10.06
CA THR A 132 -20.37 13.36 9.05
C THR A 132 -20.55 12.15 8.12
N ALA A 133 -19.45 11.55 7.66
CA ALA A 133 -19.46 10.35 6.83
C ALA A 133 -20.16 9.17 7.52
N VAL A 134 -19.80 8.92 8.78
CA VAL A 134 -20.39 7.86 9.58
C VAL A 134 -21.88 8.12 9.85
N ALA A 135 -22.26 9.35 10.21
CA ALA A 135 -23.66 9.72 10.38
C ALA A 135 -24.47 9.54 9.08
N GLN A 136 -23.90 9.89 7.93
CA GLN A 136 -24.54 9.67 6.63
C GLN A 136 -24.72 8.19 6.32
N ALA A 137 -23.74 7.34 6.63
CA ALA A 137 -23.85 5.90 6.46
C ALA A 137 -24.96 5.29 7.35
N PHE A 138 -25.08 5.73 8.61
CA PHE A 138 -26.06 5.20 9.56
C PHE A 138 -27.49 5.73 9.33
N SER A 139 -27.63 6.94 8.78
CA SER A 139 -28.95 7.49 8.42
C SER A 139 -29.56 6.83 7.18
N ASN A 140 -28.75 6.18 6.34
CA ASN A 140 -29.22 5.39 5.20
C ASN A 140 -29.32 3.91 5.59
N SER A 141 -30.55 3.37 5.62
CA SER A 141 -30.80 1.99 6.03
C SER A 141 -30.05 0.95 5.19
N LYS A 142 -29.88 1.18 3.88
CA LYS A 142 -29.15 0.26 2.99
C LYS A 142 -27.65 0.28 3.28
N LEU A 143 -27.06 1.46 3.47
CA LEU A 143 -25.64 1.58 3.80
C LEU A 143 -25.35 1.00 5.18
N LYS A 144 -26.19 1.28 6.17
CA LYS A 144 -26.10 0.67 7.50
C LYS A 144 -26.16 -0.86 7.45
N GLN A 145 -27.05 -1.44 6.64
CA GLN A 145 -27.14 -2.89 6.47
C GLN A 145 -25.89 -3.50 5.80
N ASN A 146 -25.17 -2.73 4.98
CA ASN A 146 -23.87 -3.16 4.44
C ASN A 146 -22.76 -3.16 5.50
N LEU A 147 -22.88 -2.35 6.55
CA LEU A 147 -21.93 -2.34 7.66
C LEU A 147 -22.12 -3.57 8.55
N TYR A 148 -23.37 -3.90 8.91
CA TYR A 148 -23.70 -5.11 9.66
C TYR A 148 -25.15 -5.56 9.47
N THR A 149 -25.35 -6.88 9.51
CA THR A 149 -26.68 -7.52 9.40
C THR A 149 -27.11 -8.26 10.68
N CYS A 150 -26.30 -8.18 11.74
CA CYS A 150 -26.54 -8.80 13.04
C CYS A 150 -27.02 -7.78 14.08
N ASP A 151 -27.42 -8.25 15.26
CA ASP A 151 -27.85 -7.38 16.36
C ASP A 151 -26.64 -6.70 17.03
N PRO A 152 -26.50 -5.36 16.95
CA PRO A 152 -25.36 -4.65 17.49
C PRO A 152 -25.31 -4.63 19.02
N ASN A 153 -26.35 -5.12 19.73
CA ASN A 153 -26.29 -5.33 21.18
C ASN A 153 -25.52 -6.60 21.57
N GLN A 154 -25.22 -7.47 20.61
CA GLN A 154 -24.43 -8.69 20.84
C GLN A 154 -22.95 -8.41 20.63
N GLY A 155 -22.12 -8.72 21.62
CA GLY A 155 -20.67 -8.50 21.55
C GLY A 155 -20.01 -9.19 20.35
N SER A 156 -20.47 -10.39 19.97
CA SER A 156 -19.99 -11.11 18.79
C SER A 156 -20.27 -10.36 17.48
N CYS A 157 -21.44 -9.72 17.36
CA CYS A 157 -21.79 -8.89 16.22
C CYS A 157 -20.87 -7.67 16.13
N VAL A 158 -20.67 -6.98 17.25
CA VAL A 158 -19.78 -5.81 17.35
C VAL A 158 -18.36 -6.18 16.92
N SER A 159 -17.79 -7.23 17.51
CA SER A 159 -16.42 -7.65 17.21
C SER A 159 -16.25 -8.08 15.75
N ALA A 160 -17.20 -8.83 15.18
CA ALA A 160 -17.14 -9.25 13.77
C ALA A 160 -17.25 -8.04 12.82
N THR A 161 -18.14 -7.09 13.12
CA THR A 161 -18.31 -5.87 12.33
C THR A 161 -17.06 -5.01 12.36
N LEU A 162 -16.52 -4.77 13.56
CA LEU A 162 -15.29 -3.99 13.73
C LEU A 162 -14.09 -4.71 13.11
N GLN A 163 -14.02 -6.03 13.14
CA GLN A 163 -12.99 -6.79 12.43
C GLN A 163 -12.98 -6.47 10.94
N SER A 164 -14.15 -6.54 10.28
CA SER A 164 -14.26 -6.25 8.85
C SER A 164 -13.95 -4.79 8.55
N PHE A 165 -14.55 -3.86 9.31
CA PHE A 165 -14.39 -2.43 9.13
C PHE A 165 -12.92 -1.99 9.31
N LEU A 166 -12.29 -2.40 10.40
CA LEU A 166 -10.90 -2.05 10.69
C LEU A 166 -9.91 -2.71 9.72
N THR A 167 -10.25 -3.87 9.15
CA THR A 167 -9.41 -4.50 8.12
C THR A 167 -9.29 -3.62 6.88
N GLY A 168 -10.40 -3.02 6.42
CA GLY A 168 -10.38 -2.04 5.34
C GLY A 168 -9.74 -0.72 5.76
N ALA A 169 -10.13 -0.18 6.91
CA ALA A 169 -9.65 1.13 7.40
C ALA A 169 -8.14 1.15 7.64
N PHE A 170 -7.60 0.11 8.25
CA PHE A 170 -6.17 0.00 8.58
C PHE A 170 -5.38 -0.76 7.50
N ARG A 171 -6.08 -1.33 6.51
CA ARG A 171 -5.49 -2.05 5.36
C ARG A 171 -4.67 -3.28 5.78
N ARG A 172 -4.99 -3.81 6.97
CA ARG A 172 -4.41 -5.01 7.58
C ARG A 172 -5.40 -5.58 8.59
N PRO A 173 -5.27 -6.85 8.98
CA PRO A 173 -6.04 -7.38 10.10
C PRO A 173 -5.77 -6.57 11.37
N PRO A 174 -6.81 -6.09 12.07
CA PRO A 174 -6.65 -5.50 13.39
C PRO A 174 -6.18 -6.54 14.41
N THR A 175 -5.47 -6.09 15.44
CA THR A 175 -5.08 -6.94 16.57
C THR A 175 -6.27 -7.18 17.51
N ALA A 176 -6.19 -8.21 18.35
CA ALA A 176 -7.22 -8.47 19.36
C ALA A 176 -7.43 -7.28 20.32
N ASP A 177 -6.34 -6.57 20.65
CA ASP A 177 -6.41 -5.37 21.48
C ASP A 177 -7.09 -4.21 20.76
N GLU A 178 -6.86 -4.04 19.45
CA GLU A 178 -7.58 -3.06 18.65
C GLU A 178 -9.08 -3.35 18.65
N ILE A 179 -9.48 -4.59 18.39
CA ILE A 179 -10.90 -5.00 18.44
C ILE A 179 -11.50 -4.72 19.82
N THR A 180 -10.78 -5.06 20.88
CA THR A 180 -11.24 -4.83 22.26
C THR A 180 -11.41 -3.34 22.54
N ARG A 181 -10.42 -2.51 22.18
CA ARG A 181 -10.48 -1.05 22.37
C ARG A 181 -11.63 -0.41 21.61
N TYR A 182 -11.83 -0.77 20.35
CA TYR A 182 -12.93 -0.21 19.56
C TYR A 182 -14.30 -0.73 19.99
N SER A 183 -14.40 -1.99 20.43
CA SER A 183 -15.65 -2.55 20.99
C SER A 183 -16.06 -1.85 22.28
N ALA A 184 -15.10 -1.32 23.05
CA ALA A 184 -15.38 -0.60 24.29
C ALA A 184 -16.21 0.67 24.08
N PHE A 185 -16.08 1.35 22.94
CA PHE A 185 -16.97 2.48 22.61
C PHE A 185 -18.44 2.04 22.55
N VAL A 186 -18.70 0.85 22.02
CA VAL A 186 -20.05 0.30 21.90
C VAL A 186 -20.61 -0.08 23.26
N SER A 187 -19.85 -0.82 24.08
CA SER A 187 -20.29 -1.19 25.42
C SER A 187 -20.52 0.03 26.32
N ASN A 188 -19.69 1.08 26.18
CA ASN A 188 -19.85 2.32 26.95
C ASN A 188 -21.06 3.14 26.52
N ALA A 189 -21.39 3.17 25.23
CA ALA A 189 -22.62 3.81 24.75
C ALA A 189 -23.88 3.07 25.23
N VAL A 190 -23.85 1.74 25.20
CA VAL A 190 -24.96 0.91 25.69
C VAL A 190 -25.16 1.10 27.19
N SER A 191 -24.09 1.13 27.99
CA SER A 191 -24.19 1.30 29.44
C SER A 191 -24.71 2.69 29.86
N GLN A 192 -24.50 3.70 29.02
CA GLN A 192 -25.01 5.07 29.23
C GLN A 192 -26.43 5.28 28.69
N GLY A 193 -27.00 4.31 27.98
CA GLY A 193 -28.34 4.38 27.40
C GLY A 193 -28.42 5.02 26.00
N ASP A 194 -27.29 5.33 25.37
CA ASP A 194 -27.24 5.90 24.01
C ASP A 194 -27.50 4.85 22.91
N GLY A 195 -27.32 3.57 23.25
CA GLY A 195 -27.57 2.43 22.38
C GLY A 195 -26.38 2.03 21.50
N ALA A 196 -26.44 0.80 20.97
CA ALA A 196 -25.32 0.20 20.27
C ALA A 196 -25.00 0.86 18.92
N ASP A 197 -26.01 1.36 18.19
CA ASP A 197 -25.81 2.08 16.93
C ASP A 197 -24.98 3.34 17.13
N PHE A 198 -25.25 4.11 18.18
CA PHE A 198 -24.46 5.29 18.52
C PHE A 198 -23.02 4.88 18.87
N GLY A 199 -22.86 3.85 19.69
CA GLY A 199 -21.56 3.30 20.02
C GLY A 199 -20.73 2.84 18.82
N MET A 200 -21.38 2.22 17.82
CA MET A 200 -20.73 1.85 16.55
C MET A 200 -20.30 3.08 15.76
N GLN A 201 -21.11 4.13 15.71
CA GLN A 201 -20.73 5.39 15.07
C GLN A 201 -19.52 6.03 15.74
N VAL A 202 -19.47 6.01 17.08
CA VAL A 202 -18.31 6.50 17.85
C VAL A 202 -17.06 5.67 17.54
N ALA A 203 -17.17 4.33 17.54
CA ALA A 203 -16.05 3.44 17.23
C ALA A 203 -15.49 3.67 15.82
N MET A 204 -16.37 3.77 14.81
CA MET A 204 -15.98 4.01 13.42
C MET A 204 -15.39 5.41 13.23
N THR A 205 -15.94 6.44 13.88
CA THR A 205 -15.37 7.80 13.84
C THR A 205 -13.98 7.83 14.47
N ALA A 206 -13.78 7.14 15.60
CA ALA A 206 -12.47 7.02 16.23
C ALA A 206 -11.46 6.31 15.32
N ALA A 207 -11.89 5.27 14.60
CA ALA A 207 -11.03 4.55 13.66
C ALA A 207 -10.65 5.43 12.45
N LEU A 208 -11.59 6.19 11.89
CA LEU A 208 -11.38 7.09 10.75
C LEU A 208 -10.56 8.35 11.08
N THR A 209 -10.31 8.61 12.36
CA THR A 209 -9.45 9.69 12.84
C THR A 209 -8.12 9.18 13.42
N SER A 210 -7.93 7.85 13.44
CA SER A 210 -6.71 7.20 13.89
C SER A 210 -5.55 7.42 12.90
N PRO A 211 -4.30 7.52 13.38
CA PRO A 211 -3.13 7.47 12.52
C PRO A 211 -3.10 6.24 11.60
N HIS A 212 -3.57 5.08 12.08
CA HIS A 212 -3.63 3.84 11.27
C HIS A 212 -4.54 3.96 10.04
N PHE A 213 -5.55 4.83 10.09
CA PHE A 213 -6.38 5.15 8.94
C PHE A 213 -5.77 6.27 8.11
N LEU A 214 -5.40 7.38 8.75
CA LEU A 214 -4.96 8.62 8.10
C LEU A 214 -3.63 8.49 7.38
N PHE A 215 -2.78 7.55 7.79
CA PHE A 215 -1.45 7.35 7.25
C PHE A 215 -1.26 5.92 6.77
N ARG A 216 -0.48 5.78 5.70
CA ARG A 216 0.04 4.52 5.19
C ARG A 216 1.48 4.36 5.69
N PHE A 217 1.68 3.35 6.52
CA PHE A 217 2.99 2.99 7.06
C PHE A 217 3.48 1.69 6.44
N VAL A 218 4.80 1.52 6.39
CA VAL A 218 5.42 0.20 6.33
C VAL A 218 5.74 -0.19 7.76
N GLN A 219 5.23 -1.33 8.20
CA GLN A 219 5.53 -1.90 9.50
C GLN A 219 6.96 -2.44 9.46
N LEU A 220 7.85 -1.67 10.08
CA LEU A 220 9.24 -2.11 10.22
C LEU A 220 9.26 -3.35 11.12
N SER A 221 9.79 -4.45 10.59
CA SER A 221 9.96 -5.69 11.35
C SER A 221 11.08 -5.60 12.39
N GLN A 222 11.88 -4.53 12.33
CA GLN A 222 12.97 -4.22 13.27
C GLN A 222 12.98 -2.74 13.64
N PRO A 223 13.52 -2.36 14.82
CA PRO A 223 13.66 -0.96 15.20
C PRO A 223 14.46 -0.16 14.14
N ALA A 224 14.09 1.10 13.96
CA ALA A 224 14.64 2.02 12.96
C ALA A 224 16.16 2.29 13.07
N SER A 225 16.84 1.73 14.09
CA SER A 225 18.28 1.80 14.27
C SER A 225 19.08 0.92 13.31
N SER A 226 18.42 0.08 12.51
CA SER A 226 19.05 -0.71 11.46
C SER A 226 18.62 -0.19 10.08
N LEU A 227 19.58 0.28 9.26
CA LEU A 227 19.37 0.64 7.85
C LEU A 227 19.24 -0.61 6.97
N VAL A 228 18.43 -1.57 7.41
CA VAL A 228 18.25 -2.86 6.75
C VAL A 228 17.04 -2.75 5.83
N SER A 229 17.28 -2.92 4.54
CA SER A 229 16.21 -3.08 3.55
C SER A 229 15.24 -4.16 4.01
N THR A 230 13.98 -3.77 4.23
CA THR A 230 12.92 -4.67 4.69
C THR A 230 11.99 -4.97 3.53
N THR A 231 11.73 -6.24 3.29
CA THR A 231 10.73 -6.68 2.32
C THR A 231 9.33 -6.35 2.84
N LEU A 232 8.47 -5.83 1.96
CA LEU A 232 7.08 -5.57 2.30
C LEU A 232 6.36 -6.88 2.63
N ASN A 233 5.52 -6.83 3.66
CA ASN A 233 4.57 -7.91 3.87
C ASN A 233 3.42 -7.85 2.85
N ALA A 234 2.62 -8.91 2.78
CA ALA A 234 1.56 -9.03 1.77
C ALA A 234 0.49 -7.92 1.89
N PHE A 235 0.16 -7.45 3.09
CA PHE A 235 -0.81 -6.36 3.29
C PHE A 235 -0.24 -5.00 2.88
N GLU A 236 1.05 -4.76 3.13
CA GLU A 236 1.74 -3.56 2.67
C GLU A 236 1.83 -3.52 1.14
N LEU A 237 2.11 -4.66 0.51
CA LEU A 237 2.11 -4.78 -0.95
C LEU A 237 0.71 -4.50 -1.51
N ALA A 238 -0.35 -5.09 -0.92
CA ALA A 238 -1.74 -4.84 -1.30
C ALA A 238 -2.12 -3.35 -1.17
N SER A 239 -1.75 -2.72 -0.06
CA SER A 239 -1.97 -1.30 0.18
C SER A 239 -1.22 -0.44 -0.85
N ARG A 240 0.07 -0.70 -1.11
CA ARG A 240 0.81 0.05 -2.13
C ARG A 240 0.20 -0.10 -3.52
N LEU A 241 -0.19 -1.32 -3.91
CA LEU A 241 -0.76 -1.58 -5.22
C LEU A 241 -2.12 -0.88 -5.41
N SER A 242 -3.00 -0.96 -4.42
CA SER A 242 -4.34 -0.34 -4.47
C SER A 242 -4.28 1.18 -4.54
N TYR A 243 -3.44 1.82 -3.72
CA TYR A 243 -3.32 3.28 -3.78
C TYR A 243 -2.59 3.77 -5.03
N PHE A 244 -1.67 2.96 -5.57
CA PHE A 244 -1.01 3.29 -6.83
C PHE A 244 -2.00 3.23 -8.01
N LEU A 245 -2.79 2.16 -8.12
CA LEU A 245 -3.66 1.95 -9.28
C LEU A 245 -5.04 2.63 -9.14
N TRP A 246 -5.60 2.68 -7.93
CA TRP A 246 -6.98 3.12 -7.69
C TRP A 246 -7.07 4.35 -6.79
N SER A 247 -5.98 4.77 -6.14
CA SER A 247 -5.98 5.80 -5.10
C SER A 247 -7.06 5.57 -4.04
N SER A 248 -7.28 4.31 -3.68
CA SER A 248 -8.22 3.87 -2.66
C SER A 248 -7.71 2.60 -1.97
N MET A 249 -8.45 2.12 -0.97
CA MET A 249 -8.11 0.93 -0.20
C MET A 249 -8.12 -0.35 -1.05
N PRO A 250 -7.37 -1.41 -0.64
CA PRO A 250 -7.45 -2.70 -1.32
C PRO A 250 -8.85 -3.29 -1.16
N ASP A 251 -9.36 -3.92 -2.22
CA ASP A 251 -10.65 -4.61 -2.17
C ASP A 251 -10.54 -5.97 -1.48
N GLN A 252 -11.70 -6.59 -1.21
CA GLN A 252 -11.75 -7.85 -0.46
C GLN A 252 -10.95 -8.97 -1.14
N THR A 253 -10.92 -9.01 -2.47
CA THR A 253 -10.13 -10.00 -3.23
C THR A 253 -8.64 -9.80 -2.99
N LEU A 254 -8.14 -8.57 -3.04
CA LEU A 254 -6.73 -8.28 -2.81
C LEU A 254 -6.34 -8.49 -1.33
N ILE A 255 -7.22 -8.13 -0.38
CA ILE A 255 -7.03 -8.41 1.05
C ILE A 255 -6.96 -9.92 1.31
N ALA A 256 -7.83 -10.73 0.70
CA ALA A 256 -7.81 -12.18 0.86
C ALA A 256 -6.54 -12.82 0.28
N SER A 257 -6.08 -12.32 -0.86
CA SER A 257 -4.80 -12.73 -1.47
C SER A 257 -3.62 -12.38 -0.57
N ALA A 258 -3.64 -11.21 0.07
CA ALA A 258 -2.64 -10.83 1.08
C ALA A 258 -2.70 -11.71 2.33
N GLN A 259 -3.90 -12.00 2.85
CA GLN A 259 -4.13 -12.80 4.04
C GLN A 259 -3.61 -14.24 3.91
N SER A 260 -3.71 -14.83 2.73
CA SER A 260 -3.19 -16.17 2.43
C SER A 260 -1.69 -16.18 2.12
N GLY A 261 -1.06 -15.01 1.94
CA GLY A 261 0.32 -14.87 1.46
C GLY A 261 0.48 -15.11 -0.04
N ALA A 262 -0.58 -15.47 -0.76
CA ALA A 262 -0.54 -15.75 -2.21
C ALA A 262 -0.05 -14.53 -3.00
N LEU A 263 -0.39 -13.32 -2.56
CA LEU A 263 0.00 -12.06 -3.21
C LEU A 263 1.53 -11.87 -3.33
N LEU A 264 2.32 -12.58 -2.52
CA LEU A 264 3.78 -12.55 -2.59
C LEU A 264 4.36 -13.40 -3.73
N THR A 265 3.52 -14.14 -4.46
CA THR A 265 3.94 -14.91 -5.63
C THR A 265 3.78 -14.08 -6.90
N ASP A 266 4.76 -14.18 -7.83
CA ASP A 266 4.73 -13.43 -9.09
C ASP A 266 3.47 -13.70 -9.92
N ALA A 267 3.00 -14.96 -9.90
CA ALA A 267 1.81 -15.38 -10.64
C ALA A 267 0.54 -14.67 -10.12
N GLU A 268 0.32 -14.68 -8.81
CA GLU A 268 -0.83 -14.05 -8.18
C GLU A 268 -0.74 -12.52 -8.26
N LEU A 269 0.45 -11.94 -8.02
CA LEU A 269 0.67 -10.51 -8.16
C LEU A 269 0.33 -10.03 -9.58
N THR A 270 0.81 -10.74 -10.59
CA THR A 270 0.51 -10.43 -12.01
C THR A 270 -0.99 -10.55 -12.29
N ALA A 271 -1.66 -11.57 -11.75
CA ALA A 271 -3.10 -11.75 -11.92
C ALA A 271 -3.89 -10.60 -11.28
N GLN A 272 -3.53 -10.20 -10.05
CA GLN A 272 -4.17 -9.08 -9.35
C GLN A 272 -3.93 -7.75 -10.07
N VAL A 273 -2.71 -7.46 -10.52
CA VAL A 273 -2.41 -6.24 -11.29
C VAL A 273 -3.28 -6.17 -12.55
N LYS A 274 -3.36 -7.25 -13.33
CA LYS A 274 -4.20 -7.29 -14.55
C LYS A 274 -5.68 -7.07 -14.24
N ARG A 275 -6.19 -7.71 -13.19
CA ARG A 275 -7.57 -7.51 -12.72
C ARG A 275 -7.81 -6.06 -12.34
N MET A 276 -6.90 -5.46 -11.59
CA MET A 276 -7.04 -4.10 -11.09
C MET A 276 -6.97 -3.06 -12.21
N LEU A 277 -6.12 -3.28 -13.22
CA LEU A 277 -6.06 -2.43 -14.42
C LEU A 277 -7.31 -2.50 -15.30
N ALA A 278 -8.08 -3.60 -15.21
CA ALA A 278 -9.35 -3.74 -15.92
C ALA A 278 -10.55 -3.11 -15.17
N ASP A 279 -10.36 -2.72 -13.91
CA ASP A 279 -11.39 -2.07 -13.08
C ASP A 279 -11.52 -0.57 -13.46
N PRO A 280 -12.74 -0.01 -13.53
CA PRO A 280 -12.94 1.42 -13.81
C PRO A 280 -12.15 2.38 -12.91
N ARG A 281 -11.86 1.98 -11.66
CA ARG A 281 -11.03 2.76 -10.73
C ARG A 281 -9.59 2.97 -11.22
N ALA A 282 -9.10 2.16 -12.16
CA ALA A 282 -7.77 2.34 -12.75
C ALA A 282 -7.64 3.64 -13.57
N ALA A 283 -8.76 4.27 -13.96
CA ALA A 283 -8.74 5.60 -14.57
C ALA A 283 -8.07 6.65 -13.67
N THR A 284 -8.07 6.44 -12.35
CA THR A 284 -7.41 7.32 -11.38
C THR A 284 -5.89 7.36 -11.55
N LEU A 285 -5.27 6.29 -12.07
CA LEU A 285 -3.84 6.26 -12.33
C LEU A 285 -3.41 7.39 -13.28
N VAL A 286 -4.22 7.69 -14.30
CA VAL A 286 -3.91 8.72 -15.31
C VAL A 286 -4.25 10.14 -14.83
N SER A 287 -5.17 10.27 -13.87
CA SER A 287 -5.59 11.59 -13.36
C SER A 287 -4.79 12.04 -12.14
N GLN A 288 -4.14 11.11 -11.44
CA GLN A 288 -3.31 11.39 -10.27
C GLN A 288 -1.80 11.27 -10.55
N PHE A 289 -1.40 10.71 -11.70
CA PHE A 289 -0.02 10.61 -12.15
C PHE A 289 0.13 10.90 -13.65
#